data_AF-A0A4D9D804-F1
#
_entry.id   AF-A0A4D9D804-F1
#
_cell.length_a   1.000
_cell.length_b   1.000
_cell.length_c   1.000
_cell.angle_alpha   90.00
_cell.angle_beta   90.00
_cell.angle_gamma   90.00
#
_symmetry.space_group_name_H-M   'P 1'
#
loop_
_entity.id
_entity.type
_entity.pdbx_description
1 polymer ?
#
loop_
_entity_poly.entity_id
_entity_poly.type
_entity_poly.pdbx_seq_one_letter_code
_entity_poly.pdbx_strand_id
1 'polypeptide(L)'
;MSTRVAFLDCKCGVAGDMLLGALIDAGASREKLVDGLRSIHALAEEWELETEKVVRSKGRIAATLARVKSIYGHEEIPVDTQRGQSAASDDNETGGSGCHAHHSHEDHSHAHHEHHHRPHRNLEIIREMIMNADGLPISVRQQSVAVFTALAEAEAATHGVAVDKIHFHEVGAVDSIIDTVGTVYALHLLGVQEVHASALPYGEGFTGETAHGILPVPTPATLRLMLGTPMLPGPPGAAGELVTPTGASLVKVLAAGRMGQPPVFVPDLLGVGAGSKDFPGHANVVRVLVGDRPLSSEEGGTECLGVVRASRPVWEGGNGGEDGVLAHAQRLRPSFHPPAGYLSEKGEPVRPMTVPSPLHPPTEQLPIPAPPASAWSSGGWEERHLCELEANLDDMTPETASFALERLLAQPGCADVWYTPAVMKKGRPGLTLHLLCEPPAAPALLRCIFLETPTLGVRAHTVARLALERDFVLVPTRYGQVRAKVGRMGGVVVNVKPEYEDCRGAAMALGLPLRAVVDEATRVARGQVEGGGEGGEGGGEGGGEMGDGRGDEAGKEDDGATVV
;
A
#
# COMPACT_ATOMS: atom_id res chain seq x y z
N MET A 1 -8.90 -25.67 -14.13
CA MET A 1 -8.49 -24.69 -15.16
C MET A 1 -7.39 -23.84 -14.53
N SER A 2 -6.33 -23.54 -15.26
CA SER A 2 -5.34 -22.57 -14.79
C SER A 2 -6.03 -21.22 -14.63
N THR A 3 -5.68 -20.50 -13.56
CA THR A 3 -6.16 -19.14 -13.36
C THR A 3 -5.26 -18.21 -14.15
N ARG A 4 -5.83 -17.41 -15.05
CA ARG A 4 -5.08 -16.41 -15.83
C ARG A 4 -4.93 -15.13 -15.01
N VAL A 5 -3.69 -14.74 -14.77
CA VAL A 5 -3.27 -13.63 -13.90
C VAL A 5 -2.69 -12.51 -14.73
N ALA A 6 -3.00 -11.26 -14.35
CA ALA A 6 -2.22 -10.09 -14.74
C ALA A 6 -1.45 -9.54 -13.54
N PHE A 7 -0.16 -9.25 -13.72
CA PHE A 7 0.64 -8.48 -12.77
C PHE A 7 0.96 -7.10 -13.35
N LEU A 8 0.48 -6.06 -12.68
CA LEU A 8 0.71 -4.65 -13.01
C LEU A 8 1.95 -4.15 -12.26
N ASP A 9 3.04 -3.86 -12.98
CA ASP A 9 4.22 -3.27 -12.38
C ASP A 9 4.20 -1.74 -12.49
N CYS A 10 3.69 -1.11 -11.43
CA CYS A 10 3.40 0.32 -11.33
C CYS A 10 4.55 1.17 -10.80
N LYS A 11 5.75 0.60 -10.54
CA LYS A 11 6.85 1.28 -9.82
C LYS A 11 7.34 2.58 -10.44
N CYS A 12 7.13 2.79 -11.74
CA CYS A 12 7.54 4.00 -12.46
C CYS A 12 6.38 4.95 -12.79
N GLY A 13 5.17 4.64 -12.29
CA GLY A 13 3.95 5.39 -12.51
C GLY A 13 2.79 4.51 -12.93
N VAL A 14 1.57 5.01 -12.75
CA VAL A 14 0.34 4.37 -13.23
C VAL A 14 -0.73 5.42 -13.51
N ALA A 15 -1.33 5.31 -14.69
CA ALA A 15 -2.47 6.10 -15.14
C ALA A 15 -3.41 5.22 -15.98
N GLY A 16 -4.63 5.70 -16.24
CA GLY A 16 -5.62 4.97 -17.03
C GLY A 16 -5.13 4.67 -18.46
N ASP A 17 -4.73 5.72 -19.18
CA ASP A 17 -4.12 5.64 -20.51
C ASP A 17 -2.87 4.75 -20.55
N MET A 18 -2.02 4.83 -19.53
CA MET A 18 -0.83 3.98 -19.39
C MET A 18 -1.20 2.49 -19.29
N LEU A 19 -2.18 2.15 -18.45
CA LEU A 19 -2.62 0.76 -18.30
C LEU A 19 -3.30 0.25 -19.57
N LEU A 20 -4.16 1.06 -20.20
CA LEU A 20 -4.80 0.72 -21.47
C LEU A 20 -3.75 0.49 -22.56
N GLY A 21 -2.77 1.38 -22.68
CA GLY A 21 -1.64 1.25 -23.61
C GLY A 21 -0.82 -0.01 -23.37
N ALA A 22 -0.54 -0.35 -22.11
CA ALA A 22 0.17 -1.57 -21.76
C ALA A 22 -0.62 -2.85 -22.12
N LEU A 23 -1.94 -2.85 -21.93
CA LEU A 23 -2.78 -4.02 -22.24
C LEU A 23 -2.97 -4.21 -23.75
N ILE A 24 -3.08 -3.11 -24.51
CA ILE A 24 -3.06 -3.16 -25.98
C ILE A 24 -1.70 -3.69 -26.46
N ASP A 25 -0.60 -3.23 -25.86
CA ASP A 25 0.74 -3.73 -26.17
C ASP A 25 0.89 -5.24 -25.88
N ALA A 26 0.29 -5.71 -24.78
CA ALA A 26 0.27 -7.13 -24.43
C ALA A 26 -0.59 -7.99 -25.37
N GLY A 27 -1.37 -7.38 -26.28
CA GLY A 27 -2.14 -8.10 -27.32
C GLY A 27 -3.66 -7.97 -27.22
N ALA A 28 -4.20 -7.07 -26.38
CA ALA A 28 -5.64 -6.79 -26.41
C ALA A 28 -6.04 -6.13 -27.74
N SER A 29 -7.01 -6.72 -28.46
CA SER A 29 -7.44 -6.21 -29.78
C SER A 29 -8.06 -4.82 -29.66
N ARG A 30 -7.44 -3.86 -30.35
CA ARG A 30 -7.92 -2.48 -30.45
C ARG A 30 -9.29 -2.43 -31.13
N GLU A 31 -9.53 -3.24 -32.17
CA GLU A 31 -10.83 -3.26 -32.84
C GLU A 31 -11.93 -3.68 -31.88
N LYS A 32 -11.74 -4.78 -31.15
CA LYS A 32 -12.72 -5.25 -30.15
C LYS A 32 -12.94 -4.25 -29.03
N LEU A 33 -11.88 -3.58 -28.57
CA LEU A 33 -11.98 -2.50 -27.58
C LEU A 33 -12.85 -1.37 -28.09
N VAL A 34 -12.58 -0.88 -29.30
CA VAL A 34 -13.35 0.22 -29.91
C VAL A 34 -14.81 -0.17 -30.10
N ASP A 35 -15.08 -1.36 -30.63
CA ASP A 35 -16.43 -1.86 -30.85
C ASP A 35 -17.22 -1.97 -29.53
N GLY A 36 -16.60 -2.54 -28.49
CA GLY A 36 -17.25 -2.65 -27.18
C GLY A 36 -17.45 -1.30 -26.50
N LEU A 37 -16.48 -0.40 -26.56
CA LEU A 37 -16.59 0.94 -25.95
C LEU A 37 -17.62 1.82 -26.65
N ARG A 38 -17.82 1.66 -27.97
CA ARG A 38 -18.89 2.34 -28.72
C ARG A 38 -20.30 1.92 -28.28
N SER A 39 -20.46 0.80 -27.58
CA SER A 39 -21.74 0.45 -26.96
C SER A 39 -22.11 1.32 -25.76
N ILE A 40 -21.20 2.15 -25.26
CA ILE A 40 -21.54 3.27 -24.37
C ILE A 40 -22.14 4.37 -25.25
N HIS A 41 -23.38 4.19 -25.68
CA HIS A 41 -24.06 4.99 -26.72
C HIS A 41 -23.97 6.50 -26.46
N ALA A 42 -24.01 6.93 -25.20
CA ALA A 42 -23.90 8.33 -24.80
C ALA A 42 -22.55 8.99 -25.16
N LEU A 43 -21.52 8.20 -25.50
CA LEU A 43 -20.17 8.66 -25.83
C LEU A 43 -19.70 8.17 -27.21
N ALA A 44 -20.50 7.41 -27.96
CA ALA A 44 -20.03 6.63 -29.11
C ALA A 44 -19.36 7.48 -30.22
N GLU A 45 -19.76 8.75 -30.35
CA GLU A 45 -19.25 9.71 -31.34
C GLU A 45 -18.43 10.84 -30.69
N GLU A 46 -18.10 10.74 -29.41
CA GLU A 46 -17.37 11.78 -28.68
C GLU A 46 -15.85 11.55 -28.65
N TRP A 47 -15.35 10.37 -29.06
CA TRP A 47 -13.94 10.03 -28.89
C TRP A 47 -13.32 9.18 -29.99
N GLU A 48 -11.99 9.29 -30.11
CA GLU A 48 -11.14 8.38 -30.86
C GLU A 48 -10.01 7.84 -29.97
N LEU A 49 -9.74 6.53 -30.06
CA LEU A 49 -8.59 5.91 -29.40
C LEU A 49 -7.44 5.75 -30.40
N GLU A 50 -6.38 6.51 -30.18
CA GLU A 50 -5.11 6.38 -30.90
C GLU A 50 -4.09 5.63 -30.07
N THR A 51 -3.24 4.86 -30.74
CA THR A 51 -2.11 4.16 -30.12
C THR A 51 -0.85 4.39 -30.93
N GLU A 52 0.22 4.84 -30.28
CA GLU A 52 1.50 5.12 -30.91
C GLU A 52 2.62 4.34 -30.22
N LYS A 53 3.57 3.82 -31.01
CA LYS A 53 4.83 3.31 -30.46
C LYS A 53 5.77 4.47 -30.20
N VAL A 54 6.08 4.69 -28.92
CA VAL A 54 6.97 5.76 -28.47
C VAL A 54 8.21 5.18 -27.81
N VAL A 55 9.25 5.99 -27.68
CA VAL A 55 10.46 5.61 -26.95
C VAL A 55 10.69 6.59 -25.81
N ARG A 56 10.70 6.10 -24.57
CA ARG A 56 10.88 6.88 -23.33
C ARG A 56 12.31 6.87 -22.82
N SER A 57 12.60 7.75 -21.86
CA SER A 57 13.92 7.87 -21.22
C SER A 57 15.03 8.19 -22.25
N LYS A 58 14.79 9.22 -23.07
CA LYS A 58 15.73 9.68 -24.12
C LYS A 58 16.07 8.59 -25.15
N GLY A 59 15.05 7.89 -25.65
CA GLY A 59 15.21 6.95 -26.76
C GLY A 59 15.68 5.53 -26.39
N ARG A 60 15.45 5.07 -25.15
CA ARG A 60 15.96 3.76 -24.69
C ARG A 60 14.90 2.68 -24.47
N ILE A 61 13.66 3.05 -24.16
CA ILE A 61 12.61 2.08 -23.80
C ILE A 61 11.42 2.26 -24.73
N ALA A 62 11.16 1.27 -25.57
CA ALA A 62 9.96 1.23 -26.40
C ALA A 62 8.72 0.94 -25.54
N ALA A 63 7.64 1.67 -25.79
CA ALA A 63 6.37 1.55 -25.09
C ALA A 63 5.21 1.99 -25.98
N THR A 64 3.99 1.61 -25.64
CA THR A 64 2.76 2.03 -26.32
C THR A 64 2.13 3.19 -25.56
N LEU A 65 1.95 4.31 -26.23
CA LEU A 65 1.18 5.45 -25.73
C LEU A 65 -0.25 5.34 -26.27
N ALA A 66 -1.23 5.21 -25.39
CA ALA A 66 -2.64 5.33 -25.75
C ALA A 66 -3.09 6.78 -25.54
N ARG A 67 -3.90 7.31 -26.45
CA ARG A 67 -4.53 8.62 -26.32
C ARG A 67 -5.99 8.53 -26.71
N VAL A 68 -6.86 8.96 -25.79
CA VAL A 68 -8.27 9.20 -26.09
C VAL A 68 -8.42 10.67 -26.44
N LYS A 69 -8.76 10.95 -27.71
CA LYS A 69 -9.05 12.31 -28.17
C LYS A 69 -10.56 12.54 -28.15
N SER A 70 -11.01 13.68 -27.62
CA SER A 70 -12.38 14.13 -27.80
C SER A 70 -12.56 14.67 -29.23
N ILE A 71 -13.59 14.22 -29.95
CA ILE A 71 -13.88 14.63 -31.34
C ILE A 71 -14.45 16.06 -31.37
N TYR A 72 -15.15 16.49 -30.31
CA TYR A 72 -15.55 17.88 -30.14
C TYR A 72 -14.37 18.68 -29.57
N GLY A 73 -13.54 19.21 -30.45
CA GLY A 73 -12.78 20.43 -30.16
C GLY A 73 -13.77 21.59 -30.21
N HIS A 74 -14.07 22.23 -29.09
CA HIS A 74 -15.03 23.34 -29.10
C HIS A 74 -14.45 24.54 -29.86
N GLU A 75 -14.96 24.76 -31.08
CA GLU A 75 -14.96 26.09 -31.71
C GLU A 75 -15.73 27.06 -30.81
N GLU A 76 -15.18 28.27 -30.65
CA GLU A 76 -15.76 29.38 -29.89
C GLU A 76 -17.21 29.66 -30.33
N ILE A 77 -18.16 29.52 -29.41
CA ILE A 77 -19.51 30.05 -29.61
C ILE A 77 -19.44 31.55 -29.26
N PRO A 78 -19.67 32.48 -30.21
CA PRO A 78 -19.67 33.90 -29.89
C PRO A 78 -20.84 34.19 -28.94
N VAL A 79 -20.52 34.65 -27.74
CA VAL A 79 -21.53 35.10 -26.77
C VAL A 79 -22.08 36.43 -27.28
N ASP A 80 -23.30 36.39 -27.81
CA ASP A 80 -24.10 37.57 -28.12
C ASP A 80 -24.44 38.29 -26.81
N THR A 81 -23.61 39.27 -26.45
CA THR A 81 -23.84 40.17 -25.32
C THR A 81 -24.74 41.32 -25.76
N GLN A 82 -26.02 41.03 -25.98
CA GLN A 82 -27.06 42.06 -25.93
C GLN A 82 -27.89 41.95 -24.65
N ARG A 83 -27.57 42.83 -23.70
CA ARG A 83 -28.46 43.65 -22.84
C ARG A 83 -27.99 43.70 -21.39
N GLY A 84 -27.72 44.91 -20.93
CA GLY A 84 -27.57 45.22 -19.51
C GLY A 84 -26.91 46.58 -19.28
N GLN A 85 -27.64 47.66 -19.60
CA GLN A 85 -27.24 49.05 -19.39
C GLN A 85 -26.93 49.35 -17.91
N SER A 86 -25.82 50.05 -17.65
CA SER A 86 -25.62 51.15 -16.67
C SER A 86 -24.13 51.25 -16.33
N ALA A 87 -23.53 52.37 -15.96
CA ALA A 87 -23.72 53.80 -16.21
C ALA A 87 -22.46 54.45 -15.60
N ALA A 88 -21.87 55.45 -16.30
CA ALA A 88 -20.95 56.48 -15.76
C ALA A 88 -19.61 55.99 -15.14
N SER A 89 -18.52 56.74 -15.09
CA SER A 89 -18.01 57.93 -15.77
C SER A 89 -16.53 58.07 -15.35
N ASP A 90 -15.79 58.85 -16.12
CA ASP A 90 -14.65 59.68 -15.70
C ASP A 90 -13.25 59.07 -15.46
N ASP A 91 -12.34 59.63 -16.27
CA ASP A 91 -11.02 60.19 -15.94
C ASP A 91 -9.94 59.23 -15.40
N ASN A 92 -8.71 59.18 -15.91
CA ASN A 92 -7.86 60.32 -16.19
C ASN A 92 -6.56 59.83 -16.88
N GLU A 93 -5.98 60.71 -17.68
CA GLU A 93 -4.66 60.61 -18.28
C GLU A 93 -3.56 60.70 -17.20
N THR A 94 -2.38 60.09 -17.46
CA THR A 94 -1.13 60.82 -17.77
C THR A 94 0.15 59.99 -17.52
N GLY A 95 1.04 60.04 -18.52
CA GLY A 95 2.51 60.03 -18.38
C GLY A 95 3.17 58.67 -18.08
N GLY A 96 4.04 58.09 -18.92
CA GLY A 96 4.89 58.64 -19.97
C GLY A 96 6.36 58.32 -19.68
N SER A 97 7.03 57.71 -20.67
CA SER A 97 8.49 57.49 -20.79
C SER A 97 9.04 56.23 -20.09
N GLY A 98 9.69 55.28 -20.76
CA GLY A 98 10.06 55.14 -22.17
C GLY A 98 11.17 54.09 -22.30
N CYS A 99 11.10 53.22 -23.31
CA CYS A 99 12.19 52.83 -24.23
C CYS A 99 11.73 51.70 -25.17
N HIS A 100 11.73 51.99 -26.47
CA HIS A 100 11.54 51.04 -27.56
C HIS A 100 12.89 50.52 -28.05
N ALA A 101 13.03 49.22 -28.34
CA ALA A 101 13.71 48.70 -29.53
C ALA A 101 13.62 47.15 -29.65
N HIS A 102 12.62 46.71 -30.42
CA HIS A 102 12.55 45.66 -31.45
C HIS A 102 13.36 44.33 -31.46
N HIS A 103 12.61 43.31 -31.96
CA HIS A 103 12.98 42.03 -32.61
C HIS A 103 13.21 40.84 -31.66
N SER A 104 12.68 39.63 -31.86
CA SER A 104 11.88 39.00 -32.93
C SER A 104 11.35 37.65 -32.39
N HIS A 105 10.21 37.20 -32.93
CA HIS A 105 9.53 35.92 -32.72
C HIS A 105 10.46 34.70 -32.53
N GLU A 106 10.14 33.84 -31.55
CA GLU A 106 9.88 32.42 -31.80
C GLU A 106 8.69 31.99 -30.91
N ASP A 107 7.55 31.78 -31.57
CA ASP A 107 6.35 31.16 -31.02
C ASP A 107 6.63 29.69 -30.71
N HIS A 108 6.55 29.32 -29.44
CA HIS A 108 6.29 27.94 -29.04
C HIS A 108 4.93 27.89 -28.36
N SER A 109 3.98 27.37 -29.12
CA SER A 109 2.61 27.06 -28.76
C SER A 109 2.54 26.25 -27.47
N HIS A 110 2.24 26.93 -26.37
CA HIS A 110 1.67 26.29 -25.21
C HIS A 110 0.20 25.99 -25.54
N ALA A 111 -0.15 24.71 -25.69
CA ALA A 111 -1.54 24.29 -25.75
C ALA A 111 -2.13 24.47 -24.33
N HIS A 112 -2.60 25.69 -24.07
CA HIS A 112 -3.41 26.05 -22.92
C HIS A 112 -4.76 25.32 -23.05
N HIS A 113 -5.08 24.43 -22.11
CA HIS A 113 -6.45 23.98 -21.93
C HIS A 113 -7.16 25.01 -21.03
N GLU A 114 -7.72 26.06 -21.63
CA GLU A 114 -8.65 26.95 -20.95
C GLU A 114 -9.95 26.20 -20.60
N HIS A 115 -10.41 26.41 -19.36
CA HIS A 115 -11.56 25.77 -18.76
C HIS A 115 -12.89 26.32 -19.32
N HIS A 116 -13.43 25.69 -20.37
CA HIS A 116 -14.83 25.85 -20.76
C HIS A 116 -15.70 24.72 -20.19
N HIS A 117 -16.93 25.08 -19.77
CA HIS A 117 -17.92 24.24 -19.09
C HIS A 117 -18.13 22.87 -19.75
N ARG A 118 -17.48 21.83 -19.20
CA ARG A 118 -17.74 20.43 -19.53
C ARG A 118 -19.12 20.02 -19.00
N PRO A 119 -19.92 19.21 -19.70
CA PRO A 119 -21.14 18.65 -19.13
C PRO A 119 -20.79 17.88 -17.84
N HIS A 120 -21.23 18.39 -16.70
CA HIS A 120 -20.93 17.81 -15.40
C HIS A 120 -21.61 16.44 -15.28
N ARG A 121 -20.84 15.37 -15.48
CA ARG A 121 -21.30 13.98 -15.24
C ARG A 121 -21.10 13.65 -13.77
N ASN A 122 -22.14 13.19 -13.09
CA ASN A 122 -22.06 12.65 -11.73
C ASN A 122 -21.94 11.12 -11.77
N LEU A 123 -21.72 10.49 -10.61
CA LEU A 123 -21.55 9.04 -10.52
C LEU A 123 -22.77 8.26 -11.05
N GLU A 124 -23.99 8.76 -10.80
CA GLU A 124 -25.22 8.07 -11.22
C GLU A 124 -25.35 8.03 -12.75
N ILE A 125 -25.08 9.15 -13.43
CA ILE A 125 -25.05 9.23 -14.88
C ILE A 125 -23.99 8.26 -15.46
N ILE A 126 -22.77 8.27 -14.91
CA ILE A 126 -21.70 7.37 -15.38
C ILE A 126 -22.10 5.90 -15.17
N ARG A 127 -22.69 5.58 -14.02
CA ARG A 127 -23.19 4.23 -13.72
C ARG A 127 -24.22 3.78 -14.75
N GLU A 128 -25.20 4.62 -15.06
CA GLU A 128 -26.24 4.30 -16.04
C GLU A 128 -25.64 4.11 -17.45
N MET A 129 -24.77 5.01 -17.88
CA MET A 129 -24.08 4.90 -19.18
C MET A 129 -23.33 3.57 -19.31
N ILE A 130 -22.56 3.18 -18.30
CA ILE A 130 -21.78 1.95 -18.31
C ILE A 130 -22.69 0.72 -18.22
N MET A 131 -23.69 0.73 -17.34
CA MET A 131 -24.57 -0.44 -17.16
C MET A 131 -25.43 -0.72 -18.39
N ASN A 132 -25.76 0.30 -19.18
CA ASN A 132 -26.52 0.18 -20.42
C ASN A 132 -25.66 -0.16 -21.66
N ALA A 133 -24.34 -0.29 -21.51
CA ALA A 133 -23.44 -0.67 -22.59
C ALA A 133 -23.51 -2.19 -22.88
N ASP A 134 -24.37 -2.58 -23.81
CA ASP A 134 -24.70 -3.97 -24.15
C ASP A 134 -23.57 -4.73 -24.87
N GLY A 135 -22.67 -4.02 -25.55
CA GLY A 135 -21.44 -4.55 -26.13
C GLY A 135 -20.37 -4.91 -25.09
N LEU A 136 -20.57 -4.59 -23.80
CA LEU A 136 -19.64 -4.93 -22.72
C LEU A 136 -20.15 -6.08 -21.85
N PRO A 137 -19.29 -7.08 -21.53
CA PRO A 137 -19.62 -8.12 -20.57
C PRO A 137 -20.07 -7.54 -19.22
N ILE A 138 -21.00 -8.22 -18.55
CA ILE A 138 -21.56 -7.70 -17.30
C ILE A 138 -20.51 -7.54 -16.20
N SER A 139 -19.49 -8.41 -16.15
CA SER A 139 -18.38 -8.29 -15.23
C SER A 139 -17.57 -7.02 -15.46
N VAL A 140 -17.35 -6.65 -16.74
CA VAL A 140 -16.64 -5.42 -17.12
C VAL A 140 -17.44 -4.21 -16.65
N ARG A 141 -18.74 -4.16 -16.92
CA ARG A 141 -19.62 -3.08 -16.47
C ARG A 141 -19.60 -2.91 -14.95
N GLN A 142 -19.73 -4.01 -14.21
CA GLN A 142 -19.72 -4.01 -12.75
C GLN A 142 -18.37 -3.55 -12.18
N GLN A 143 -17.25 -4.03 -12.73
CA GLN A 143 -15.91 -3.63 -12.30
C GLN A 143 -15.64 -2.16 -12.62
N SER A 144 -16.01 -1.67 -13.80
CA SER A 144 -15.85 -0.26 -14.16
C SER A 144 -16.68 0.66 -13.23
N VAL A 145 -17.92 0.29 -12.90
CA VAL A 145 -18.74 1.02 -11.91
C VAL A 145 -18.07 1.02 -10.54
N ALA A 146 -17.48 -0.10 -10.10
CA ALA A 146 -16.76 -0.15 -8.83
C ALA A 146 -15.53 0.77 -8.81
N VAL A 147 -14.80 0.88 -9.93
CA VAL A 147 -13.68 1.82 -10.08
C VAL A 147 -14.14 3.26 -9.95
N PHE A 148 -15.22 3.65 -10.65
CA PHE A 148 -15.80 4.99 -10.53
C PHE A 148 -16.37 5.27 -9.14
N THR A 149 -16.91 4.27 -8.47
CA THR A 149 -17.42 4.41 -7.10
C THR A 149 -16.29 4.71 -6.12
N ALA A 150 -15.18 3.96 -6.18
CA ALA A 150 -14.02 4.19 -5.32
C ALA A 150 -13.42 5.60 -5.53
N LEU A 151 -13.38 6.05 -6.78
CA LEU A 151 -12.96 7.39 -7.13
C LEU A 151 -13.92 8.47 -6.58
N ALA A 152 -15.24 8.28 -6.78
CA ALA A 152 -16.27 9.18 -6.27
C ALA A 152 -16.20 9.33 -4.75
N GLU A 153 -15.99 8.23 -4.02
CA GLU A 153 -15.80 8.23 -2.57
C GLU A 153 -14.57 9.05 -2.15
N ALA A 154 -13.46 8.92 -2.88
CA ALA A 154 -12.24 9.67 -2.62
C ALA A 154 -12.39 11.18 -2.89
N GLU A 155 -13.07 11.54 -3.98
CA GLU A 155 -13.38 12.94 -4.28
C GLU A 155 -14.37 13.53 -3.28
N ALA A 156 -15.48 12.83 -2.99
CA ALA A 156 -16.47 13.26 -2.01
C ALA A 156 -15.85 13.53 -0.63
N ALA A 157 -14.98 12.63 -0.17
CA ALA A 157 -14.24 12.82 1.07
C ALA A 157 -13.20 13.95 1.01
N THR A 158 -12.70 14.31 -0.18
CA THR A 158 -11.80 15.46 -0.39
C THR A 158 -12.57 16.78 -0.32
N HIS A 159 -13.78 16.80 -0.88
CA HIS A 159 -14.64 17.98 -0.94
C HIS A 159 -15.57 18.14 0.28
N GLY A 160 -15.65 17.14 1.15
CA GLY A 160 -16.55 17.17 2.30
C GLY A 160 -18.03 17.11 1.92
N VAL A 161 -18.35 16.51 0.77
CA VAL A 161 -19.72 16.37 0.26
C VAL A 161 -20.15 14.91 0.26
N ALA A 162 -21.45 14.65 0.14
CA ALA A 162 -21.96 13.29 -0.05
C ALA A 162 -21.66 12.79 -1.46
N VAL A 163 -21.45 11.47 -1.61
CA VAL A 163 -21.03 10.83 -2.88
C VAL A 163 -22.03 11.05 -4.01
N ASP A 164 -23.33 11.09 -3.70
CA ASP A 164 -24.41 11.38 -4.65
C ASP A 164 -24.39 12.81 -5.20
N LYS A 165 -23.73 13.74 -4.49
CA LYS A 165 -23.60 15.15 -4.86
C LYS A 165 -22.27 15.49 -5.50
N ILE A 166 -21.38 14.51 -5.71
CA ILE A 166 -20.09 14.77 -6.33
C ILE A 166 -20.25 15.04 -7.82
N HIS A 167 -19.67 16.14 -8.27
CA HIS A 167 -19.44 16.42 -9.68
C HIS A 167 -17.96 16.25 -9.94
N PHE A 168 -17.61 15.33 -10.84
CA PHE A 168 -16.22 15.11 -11.19
C PHE A 168 -15.70 16.32 -11.95
N HIS A 169 -14.70 17.01 -11.39
CA HIS A 169 -14.07 18.17 -12.02
C HIS A 169 -13.05 17.75 -13.09
N GLU A 170 -12.37 16.63 -12.87
CA GLU A 170 -11.28 16.15 -13.74
C GLU A 170 -11.59 14.76 -14.34
N VAL A 171 -12.41 13.94 -13.68
CA VAL A 171 -12.53 12.50 -14.00
C VAL A 171 -13.87 12.08 -14.64
N GLY A 172 -14.80 13.02 -14.81
CA GLY A 172 -16.05 12.82 -15.58
C GLY A 172 -15.89 13.09 -17.08
N ALA A 173 -14.66 13.38 -17.50
CA ALA A 173 -14.31 13.62 -18.89
C ALA A 173 -14.28 12.30 -19.68
N VAL A 174 -14.47 12.44 -20.99
CA VAL A 174 -14.62 11.30 -21.92
C VAL A 174 -13.37 10.42 -21.89
N ASP A 175 -12.19 11.03 -21.85
CA ASP A 175 -10.89 10.34 -21.73
C ASP A 175 -10.85 9.40 -20.51
N SER A 176 -11.21 9.88 -19.33
CA SER A 176 -11.20 9.12 -18.09
C SER A 176 -12.19 7.94 -18.11
N ILE A 177 -13.35 8.11 -18.74
CA ILE A 177 -14.34 7.04 -18.92
C ILE A 177 -13.79 5.95 -19.84
N ILE A 178 -13.26 6.36 -21.00
CA ILE A 178 -12.73 5.43 -21.99
C ILE A 178 -11.47 4.72 -21.49
N ASP A 179 -10.57 5.40 -20.79
CA ASP A 179 -9.39 4.80 -20.17
C ASP A 179 -9.77 3.75 -19.12
N THR A 180 -10.73 4.09 -18.25
CA THR A 180 -11.16 3.20 -17.16
C THR A 180 -11.89 1.97 -17.70
N VAL A 181 -12.92 2.18 -18.53
CA VAL A 181 -13.72 1.07 -19.07
C VAL A 181 -12.88 0.25 -20.05
N GLY A 182 -12.06 0.92 -20.87
CA GLY A 182 -11.14 0.29 -21.82
C GLY A 182 -10.12 -0.59 -21.12
N THR A 183 -9.54 -0.13 -19.99
CA THR A 183 -8.59 -0.94 -19.20
C THR A 183 -9.24 -2.21 -18.67
N VAL A 184 -10.42 -2.09 -18.05
CA VAL A 184 -11.16 -3.25 -17.52
C VAL A 184 -11.54 -4.22 -18.65
N TYR A 185 -11.99 -3.69 -19.79
CA TYR A 185 -12.36 -4.52 -20.93
C TYR A 185 -11.15 -5.18 -21.59
N ALA A 186 -10.00 -4.51 -21.67
CA ALA A 186 -8.76 -5.08 -22.19
C ALA A 186 -8.29 -6.27 -21.34
N LEU A 187 -8.37 -6.19 -20.01
CA LEU A 187 -8.11 -7.32 -19.12
C LEU A 187 -9.04 -8.49 -19.40
N HIS A 188 -10.34 -8.21 -19.62
CA HIS A 188 -11.32 -9.24 -19.99
C HIS A 188 -10.99 -9.90 -21.33
N LEU A 189 -10.62 -9.12 -22.36
CA LEU A 189 -10.24 -9.64 -23.68
C LEU A 189 -8.98 -10.52 -23.62
N LEU A 190 -8.07 -10.25 -22.69
CA LEU A 190 -6.89 -11.09 -22.41
C LEU A 190 -7.20 -12.31 -21.53
N GLY A 191 -8.47 -12.51 -21.14
CA GLY A 191 -8.93 -13.63 -20.33
C GLY A 191 -8.49 -13.56 -18.87
N VAL A 192 -8.08 -12.39 -18.37
CA VAL A 192 -7.57 -12.22 -17.00
C VAL A 192 -8.68 -12.42 -15.98
N GLN A 193 -8.41 -13.24 -14.98
CA GLN A 193 -9.32 -13.56 -13.87
C GLN A 193 -8.85 -12.98 -12.54
N GLU A 194 -7.54 -12.80 -12.37
CA GLU A 194 -6.94 -12.21 -11.17
C GLU A 194 -5.96 -11.11 -11.56
N VAL A 195 -6.07 -9.96 -10.92
CA VAL A 195 -5.13 -8.85 -11.09
C VAL A 195 -4.33 -8.70 -9.79
N HIS A 196 -3.01 -8.65 -9.94
CA HIS A 196 -2.05 -8.30 -8.91
C HIS A 196 -1.33 -7.02 -9.32
N ALA A 197 -0.84 -6.25 -8.37
CA ALA A 197 -0.05 -5.05 -8.68
C ALA A 197 1.10 -4.85 -7.70
N SER A 198 2.18 -4.24 -8.18
CA SER A 198 3.30 -3.83 -7.32
C SER A 198 2.92 -2.63 -6.44
N ALA A 199 3.77 -2.32 -5.45
CA ALA A 199 3.59 -1.10 -4.65
C ALA A 199 3.60 0.16 -5.53
N LEU A 200 2.82 1.17 -5.13
CA LEU A 200 2.66 2.40 -5.89
C LEU A 200 3.75 3.43 -5.54
N PRO A 201 4.35 4.13 -6.53
CA PRO A 201 5.34 5.16 -6.26
C PRO A 201 4.70 6.41 -5.66
N TYR A 202 5.36 6.97 -4.66
CA TYR A 202 5.02 8.28 -4.11
C TYR A 202 5.63 9.38 -4.98
N GLY A 203 4.80 10.24 -5.57
CA GLY A 203 5.25 11.41 -6.31
C GLY A 203 5.73 12.53 -5.38
N GLU A 204 6.62 13.39 -5.87
CA GLU A 204 7.11 14.56 -5.13
C GLU A 204 6.78 15.86 -5.88
N GLY A 205 6.68 16.97 -5.14
CA GLY A 205 6.43 18.30 -5.69
C GLY A 205 4.95 18.68 -5.68
N PHE A 206 4.55 19.46 -6.69
CA PHE A 206 3.20 19.99 -6.81
C PHE A 206 2.62 19.70 -8.21
N THR A 207 1.30 19.74 -8.32
CA THR A 207 0.60 19.78 -9.60
C THR A 207 0.95 21.05 -10.37
N GLY A 208 0.63 21.08 -11.66
CA GLY A 208 0.47 22.37 -12.36
C GLY A 208 -0.74 23.14 -11.81
N GLU A 209 -1.14 24.20 -12.51
CA GLU A 209 -2.42 24.86 -12.26
C GLU A 209 -3.56 23.88 -12.54
N THR A 210 -4.34 23.56 -11.51
CA THR A 210 -5.58 22.77 -11.62
C THR A 210 -6.79 23.65 -11.31
N ALA A 211 -8.01 23.12 -11.48
CA ALA A 211 -9.23 23.80 -11.02
C ALA A 211 -9.22 24.10 -9.51
N HIS A 212 -8.36 23.42 -8.76
CA HIS A 212 -8.15 23.59 -7.32
C HIS A 212 -6.89 24.38 -6.99
N GLY A 213 -6.26 25.00 -7.99
CA GLY A 213 -4.97 25.65 -7.87
C GLY A 213 -3.82 24.64 -7.85
N ILE A 214 -2.73 25.00 -7.16
CA ILE A 214 -1.54 24.17 -7.04
C ILE A 214 -1.71 23.26 -5.81
N LEU A 215 -1.69 21.94 -6.03
CA LEU A 215 -1.84 20.92 -4.99
C LEU A 215 -0.53 20.15 -4.80
N PRO A 216 -0.24 19.64 -3.59
CA PRO A 216 0.84 18.66 -3.43
C PRO A 216 0.52 17.41 -4.25
N VAL A 217 1.57 16.73 -4.76
CA VAL A 217 1.43 15.39 -5.34
C VAL A 217 1.94 14.33 -4.35
N PRO A 218 1.25 13.18 -4.20
CA PRO A 218 -0.07 12.86 -4.75
C PRO A 218 -1.17 13.81 -4.24
N THR A 219 -2.14 14.13 -5.09
CA THR A 219 -3.26 15.02 -4.74
C THR A 219 -4.14 14.42 -3.63
N PRO A 220 -4.93 15.20 -2.88
CA PRO A 220 -5.72 14.69 -1.75
C PRO A 220 -6.69 13.56 -2.11
N ALA A 221 -7.26 13.54 -3.31
CA ALA A 221 -8.14 12.46 -3.78
C ALA A 221 -7.32 11.20 -4.13
N THR A 222 -6.21 11.35 -4.86
CA THR A 222 -5.29 10.25 -5.17
C THR A 222 -4.73 9.62 -3.89
N LEU A 223 -4.31 10.44 -2.91
CA LEU A 223 -3.78 9.94 -1.65
C LEU A 223 -4.82 9.14 -0.86
N ARG A 224 -6.10 9.55 -0.88
CA ARG A 224 -7.22 8.78 -0.31
C ARG A 224 -7.42 7.43 -0.99
N LEU A 225 -7.28 7.36 -2.32
CA LEU A 225 -7.33 6.10 -3.05
C LEU A 225 -6.17 5.17 -2.65
N MET A 226 -4.99 5.73 -2.41
CA MET A 226 -3.79 4.98 -2.02
C MET A 226 -3.82 4.48 -0.55
N LEU A 227 -4.74 4.95 0.29
CA LEU A 227 -4.87 4.45 1.68
C LEU A 227 -5.05 2.92 1.71
N GLY A 228 -4.22 2.26 2.53
CA GLY A 228 -4.18 0.80 2.65
C GLY A 228 -3.40 0.08 1.55
N THR A 229 -2.79 0.83 0.61
CA THR A 229 -1.98 0.27 -0.48
C THR A 229 -0.49 0.38 -0.14
N PRO A 230 0.33 -0.67 -0.37
CA PRO A 230 1.78 -0.57 -0.25
C PRO A 230 2.36 0.51 -1.16
N MET A 231 3.27 1.33 -0.62
CA MET A 231 3.89 2.45 -1.32
C MET A 231 5.41 2.36 -1.29
N LEU A 232 6.06 2.98 -2.28
CA LEU A 232 7.51 3.08 -2.39
C LEU A 232 7.93 4.50 -2.77
N PRO A 233 9.18 4.93 -2.49
CA PRO A 233 9.68 6.21 -2.97
C PRO A 233 9.62 6.29 -4.50
N GLY A 234 9.17 7.42 -5.04
CA GLY A 234 9.18 7.65 -6.48
C GLY A 234 10.59 7.56 -7.08
N PRO A 235 10.72 7.35 -8.40
CA PRO A 235 12.02 7.37 -9.07
C PRO A 235 12.76 8.71 -8.80
N PRO A 236 14.07 8.69 -8.53
CA PRO A 236 14.82 9.92 -8.25
C PRO A 236 14.67 10.97 -9.36
N GLY A 237 14.32 12.20 -8.98
CA GLY A 237 14.13 13.33 -9.91
C GLY A 237 12.79 13.35 -10.63
N ALA A 238 11.87 12.45 -10.27
CA ALA A 238 10.50 12.42 -10.79
C ALA A 238 9.60 13.43 -10.05
N ALA A 239 9.61 14.69 -10.49
CA ALA A 239 8.73 15.72 -9.95
C ALA A 239 7.37 15.73 -10.66
N GLY A 240 6.28 15.63 -9.90
CA GLY A 240 4.91 15.69 -10.38
C GLY A 240 4.12 14.39 -10.20
N GLU A 241 2.91 14.38 -10.74
CA GLU A 241 2.00 13.25 -10.60
C GLU A 241 2.51 12.00 -11.36
N LEU A 242 2.90 10.97 -10.61
CA LEU A 242 3.27 9.63 -11.10
C LEU A 242 2.12 8.64 -11.05
N VAL A 243 1.20 8.83 -10.11
CA VAL A 243 0.01 8.02 -9.91
C VAL A 243 -1.18 8.96 -10.07
N THR A 244 -1.97 8.79 -11.12
CA THR A 244 -3.16 9.62 -11.35
C THR A 244 -4.34 9.10 -10.52
N PRO A 245 -5.39 9.91 -10.26
CA PRO A 245 -6.60 9.43 -9.60
C PRO A 245 -7.20 8.19 -10.28
N THR A 246 -7.24 8.20 -11.62
CA THR A 246 -7.73 7.07 -12.44
C THR A 246 -6.84 5.83 -12.30
N GLY A 247 -5.51 6.00 -12.35
CA GLY A 247 -4.58 4.88 -12.14
C GLY A 247 -4.72 4.28 -10.74
N ALA A 248 -4.82 5.12 -9.71
CA ALA A 248 -5.00 4.69 -8.33
C ALA A 248 -6.33 3.94 -8.12
N SER A 249 -7.44 4.42 -8.69
CA SER A 249 -8.75 3.77 -8.53
C SER A 249 -8.81 2.41 -9.23
N LEU A 250 -8.23 2.30 -10.44
CA LEU A 250 -8.09 1.04 -11.17
C LEU A 250 -7.31 0.01 -10.34
N VAL A 251 -6.13 0.38 -9.83
CA VAL A 251 -5.30 -0.53 -9.01
C VAL A 251 -6.01 -0.90 -7.71
N LYS A 252 -6.60 0.07 -7.00
CA LYS A 252 -7.31 -0.15 -5.73
C LYS A 252 -8.42 -1.19 -5.86
N VAL A 253 -9.21 -1.13 -6.92
CA VAL A 253 -10.36 -2.02 -7.13
C VAL A 253 -9.94 -3.35 -7.72
N LEU A 254 -9.12 -3.35 -8.78
CA LEU A 254 -8.80 -4.58 -9.52
C LEU A 254 -7.80 -5.47 -8.77
N ALA A 255 -6.84 -4.88 -8.06
CA ALA A 255 -5.83 -5.58 -7.28
C ALA A 255 -6.10 -5.59 -5.77
N ALA A 256 -7.36 -5.36 -5.36
CA ALA A 256 -7.76 -5.37 -3.95
C ALA A 256 -7.30 -6.66 -3.23
N GLY A 257 -6.52 -6.50 -2.15
CA GLY A 257 -5.94 -7.61 -1.39
C GLY A 257 -4.80 -8.37 -2.09
N ARG A 258 -4.32 -7.90 -3.25
CA ARG A 258 -3.33 -8.57 -4.11
C ARG A 258 -2.17 -7.64 -4.50
N MET A 259 -1.80 -6.74 -3.58
CA MET A 259 -0.70 -5.80 -3.75
C MET A 259 0.63 -6.39 -3.26
N GLY A 260 1.74 -6.04 -3.91
CA GLY A 260 3.09 -6.40 -3.50
C GLY A 260 3.84 -7.22 -4.55
N GLN A 261 4.38 -8.38 -4.15
CA GLN A 261 5.08 -9.28 -5.07
C GLN A 261 4.07 -10.03 -5.95
N PRO A 262 4.42 -10.37 -7.21
CA PRO A 262 3.58 -11.22 -8.03
C PRO A 262 3.41 -12.61 -7.38
N PRO A 263 2.29 -13.29 -7.64
CA PRO A 263 2.16 -14.71 -7.27
C PRO A 263 3.10 -15.55 -8.14
N VAL A 264 3.19 -16.85 -7.86
CA VAL A 264 3.80 -17.78 -8.82
C VAL A 264 2.87 -17.93 -10.03
N PHE A 265 3.34 -17.53 -11.21
CA PHE A 265 2.68 -17.70 -12.50
C PHE A 265 3.71 -17.73 -13.63
N VAL A 266 3.34 -18.28 -14.79
CA VAL A 266 4.19 -18.31 -15.99
C VAL A 266 3.68 -17.24 -16.96
N PRO A 267 4.34 -16.08 -17.08
CA PRO A 267 3.93 -15.04 -18.01
C PRO A 267 4.13 -15.49 -19.46
N ASP A 268 3.11 -15.34 -20.29
CA ASP A 268 3.13 -15.59 -21.74
C ASP A 268 2.99 -14.30 -22.56
N LEU A 269 2.51 -13.21 -21.94
CA LEU A 269 2.39 -11.89 -22.57
C LEU A 269 3.07 -10.80 -21.73
N LEU A 270 3.66 -9.83 -22.42
CA LEU A 270 4.24 -8.61 -21.85
C LEU A 270 3.73 -7.41 -22.63
N GLY A 271 3.30 -6.37 -21.92
CA GLY A 271 3.05 -5.07 -22.51
C GLY A 271 3.64 -3.94 -21.69
N VAL A 272 4.02 -2.86 -22.35
CA VAL A 272 4.61 -1.67 -21.75
C VAL A 272 3.82 -0.43 -22.20
N GLY A 273 3.16 0.22 -21.26
CA GLY A 273 2.39 1.44 -21.49
C GLY A 273 3.19 2.68 -21.12
N ALA A 274 3.17 3.69 -21.98
CA ALA A 274 3.87 4.95 -21.78
C ALA A 274 2.96 6.01 -21.16
N GLY A 275 3.45 6.73 -20.15
CA GLY A 275 2.82 7.97 -19.71
C GLY A 275 3.14 9.13 -20.65
N SER A 276 2.33 10.18 -20.60
CA SER A 276 2.48 11.38 -21.44
C SER A 276 3.73 12.21 -21.10
N LYS A 277 4.06 12.33 -19.81
CA LYS A 277 5.27 13.01 -19.32
C LYS A 277 6.51 12.17 -19.57
N ASP A 278 7.58 12.79 -20.07
CA ASP A 278 8.90 12.17 -20.19
C ASP A 278 9.85 12.77 -19.13
N PHE A 279 10.49 11.91 -18.35
CA PHE A 279 11.41 12.34 -17.30
C PHE A 279 12.86 12.09 -17.74
N PRO A 280 13.81 13.03 -17.52
CA PRO A 280 15.18 12.88 -18.00
C PRO A 280 15.96 11.67 -17.43
N GLY A 281 15.57 11.18 -16.26
CA GLY A 281 16.30 10.16 -15.49
C GLY A 281 15.60 8.79 -15.36
N HIS A 282 14.33 8.68 -15.75
CA HIS A 282 13.60 7.41 -15.71
C HIS A 282 12.51 7.35 -16.78
N ALA A 283 12.12 6.14 -17.17
CA ALA A 283 10.97 5.97 -18.05
C ALA A 283 9.67 6.04 -17.26
N ASN A 284 8.76 6.93 -17.67
CA ASN A 284 7.39 6.97 -17.20
C ASN A 284 6.58 5.87 -17.90
N VAL A 285 6.63 4.65 -17.35
CA VAL A 285 6.00 3.49 -17.95
C VAL A 285 5.35 2.59 -16.91
N VAL A 286 4.28 1.92 -17.29
CA VAL A 286 3.71 0.77 -16.55
C VAL A 286 3.96 -0.49 -17.37
N ARG A 287 4.30 -1.59 -16.70
CA ARG A 287 4.45 -2.90 -17.36
C ARG A 287 3.34 -3.83 -16.93
N VAL A 288 2.83 -4.63 -17.85
CA VAL A 288 1.84 -5.66 -17.55
C VAL A 288 2.40 -7.00 -18.01
N LEU A 289 2.43 -7.95 -17.08
CA LEU A 289 2.69 -9.35 -17.38
C LEU A 289 1.36 -10.10 -17.29
N VAL A 290 1.02 -10.89 -18.30
CA VAL A 290 -0.15 -11.78 -18.26
C VAL A 290 0.33 -13.22 -18.43
N GLY A 291 -0.31 -14.16 -17.74
CA GLY A 291 -0.03 -15.57 -17.90
C GLY A 291 -0.80 -16.46 -16.94
N ASP A 292 -0.47 -17.73 -16.93
CA ASP A 292 -1.22 -18.76 -16.22
C ASP A 292 -0.55 -19.17 -14.90
N ARG A 293 -1.34 -19.33 -13.84
CA ARG A 293 -0.85 -19.99 -12.62
C ARG A 293 -0.68 -21.49 -12.89
N PRO A 294 0.46 -22.08 -12.51
CA PRO A 294 0.59 -23.53 -12.49
C PRO A 294 -0.53 -24.14 -11.66
N LEU A 295 -1.13 -25.23 -12.16
CA LEU A 295 -2.05 -26.03 -11.37
C LEU A 295 -1.28 -26.58 -10.18
N SER A 296 -1.72 -26.30 -8.95
CA SER A 296 -1.15 -26.92 -7.76
C SER A 296 -1.42 -28.42 -7.81
N SER A 297 -0.38 -29.25 -7.89
CA SER A 297 -0.49 -30.67 -7.61
C SER A 297 -0.76 -30.85 -6.11
N GLU A 298 -1.89 -31.46 -5.75
CA GLU A 298 -2.06 -31.98 -4.39
C GLU A 298 -1.09 -33.17 -4.21
N GLU A 299 -0.32 -33.09 -3.11
CA GLU A 299 0.55 -34.11 -2.49
C GLU A 299 1.80 -34.62 -3.25
N GLY A 300 2.97 -34.30 -2.66
CA GLY A 300 4.07 -35.27 -2.50
C GLY A 300 5.31 -35.07 -3.38
N GLY A 301 6.43 -34.74 -2.74
CA GLY A 301 7.76 -35.12 -3.23
C GLY A 301 8.52 -34.06 -4.01
N THR A 302 9.68 -33.70 -3.47
CA THR A 302 10.72 -32.89 -4.10
C THR A 302 11.14 -33.50 -5.44
N GLU A 303 10.69 -32.91 -6.55
CA GLU A 303 11.40 -33.02 -7.82
C GLU A 303 11.59 -31.61 -8.41
N CYS A 304 12.87 -31.26 -8.59
CA CYS A 304 13.29 -30.13 -9.40
C CYS A 304 12.63 -30.22 -10.78
N LEU A 305 11.61 -29.40 -11.03
CA LEU A 305 11.15 -29.15 -12.38
C LEU A 305 12.27 -28.46 -13.16
N GLY A 306 12.78 -29.22 -14.13
CA GLY A 306 13.96 -28.90 -14.91
C GLY A 306 13.87 -27.55 -15.62
N VAL A 307 15.06 -27.00 -15.84
CA VAL A 307 15.36 -25.90 -16.75
C VAL A 307 14.52 -26.04 -18.02
N VAL A 308 13.49 -25.21 -18.16
CA VAL A 308 12.92 -24.91 -19.48
C VAL A 308 14.01 -24.14 -20.21
N ARG A 309 14.76 -24.85 -21.06
CA ARG A 309 15.62 -24.20 -22.06
C ARG A 309 14.72 -23.32 -22.90
N ALA A 310 14.93 -22.00 -22.84
CA ALA A 310 14.35 -21.06 -23.80
C ALA A 310 14.67 -21.57 -25.21
N SER A 311 13.64 -22.01 -25.93
CA SER A 311 13.75 -22.35 -27.34
C SER A 311 13.96 -21.05 -28.12
N ARG A 312 15.11 -20.98 -28.81
CA ARG A 312 15.33 -20.02 -29.91
C ARG A 312 14.21 -20.17 -30.95
N PRO A 313 13.80 -19.10 -31.65
CA PRO A 313 12.85 -19.23 -32.75
C PRO A 313 13.52 -20.03 -33.88
N VAL A 314 12.90 -21.13 -34.28
CA VAL A 314 13.26 -21.89 -35.49
C VAL A 314 12.00 -21.99 -36.35
N TRP A 315 12.19 -21.59 -37.61
CA TRP A 315 11.19 -21.58 -38.67
C TRP A 315 10.99 -22.99 -39.25
N GLU A 316 9.73 -23.31 -39.53
CA GLU A 316 9.15 -24.38 -40.36
C GLU A 316 9.58 -25.85 -40.25
N GLY A 317 8.57 -26.72 -40.09
CA GLY A 317 8.51 -27.98 -40.84
C GLY A 317 8.04 -29.22 -40.06
N GLY A 318 6.82 -29.68 -40.35
CA GLY A 318 6.56 -31.11 -40.58
C GLY A 318 5.95 -31.96 -39.47
N ASN A 319 4.62 -32.12 -39.58
CA ASN A 319 3.85 -33.38 -39.61
C ASN A 319 3.90 -34.45 -38.49
N GLY A 320 2.68 -34.86 -38.13
CA GLY A 320 2.31 -36.19 -37.61
C GLY A 320 2.12 -36.19 -36.08
N GLY A 321 0.95 -36.44 -35.50
CA GLY A 321 -0.26 -37.10 -35.99
C GLY A 321 -0.69 -38.11 -34.93
N GLU A 322 -1.94 -37.95 -34.45
CA GLU A 322 -2.85 -39.02 -33.98
C GLU A 322 -2.49 -39.73 -32.65
N ASP A 323 -3.39 -40.17 -31.78
CA ASP A 323 -4.83 -39.97 -31.58
C ASP A 323 -5.22 -40.68 -30.27
N GLY A 324 -6.18 -40.10 -29.54
CA GLY A 324 -7.25 -40.82 -28.81
C GLY A 324 -6.91 -41.61 -27.52
N VAL A 325 -7.80 -41.86 -26.55
CA VAL A 325 -9.22 -41.59 -26.25
C VAL A 325 -9.31 -41.84 -24.71
N LEU A 326 -9.69 -40.90 -23.86
CA LEU A 326 -11.04 -40.54 -23.37
C LEU A 326 -11.78 -41.63 -22.53
N ALA A 327 -12.25 -41.20 -21.35
CA ALA A 327 -13.30 -41.72 -20.44
C ALA A 327 -12.75 -41.98 -19.02
N HIS A 328 -13.29 -41.45 -17.93
CA HIS A 328 -14.69 -41.20 -17.61
C HIS A 328 -14.85 -39.96 -16.71
N ALA A 329 -15.87 -39.18 -17.00
CA ALA A 329 -16.23 -37.95 -16.31
C ALA A 329 -17.35 -38.19 -15.28
N GLN A 330 -17.42 -37.27 -14.32
CA GLN A 330 -18.65 -36.82 -13.63
C GLN A 330 -19.26 -37.74 -12.56
N ARG A 331 -19.40 -37.16 -11.36
CA ARG A 331 -20.66 -36.80 -10.67
C ARG A 331 -20.28 -36.26 -9.28
N LEU A 332 -20.76 -35.17 -8.70
CA LEU A 332 -21.75 -34.14 -8.99
C LEU A 332 -21.45 -33.00 -8.00
N ARG A 333 -21.53 -31.72 -8.41
CA ARG A 333 -21.91 -30.66 -7.46
C ARG A 333 -23.38 -30.90 -7.05
N PRO A 334 -23.80 -30.44 -5.87
CA PRO A 334 -25.01 -29.62 -5.90
C PRO A 334 -24.88 -28.32 -5.13
N SER A 335 -25.62 -27.37 -5.67
CA SER A 335 -25.89 -26.03 -5.20
C SER A 335 -26.59 -25.97 -3.83
N PHE A 336 -26.41 -24.82 -3.20
CA PHE A 336 -27.21 -24.17 -2.14
C PHE A 336 -28.61 -24.72 -1.86
N HIS A 337 -28.92 -24.95 -0.56
CA HIS A 337 -30.08 -24.51 0.28
C HIS A 337 -29.86 -25.10 1.69
N PRO A 338 -30.13 -24.42 2.82
CA PRO A 338 -29.90 -24.99 4.15
C PRO A 338 -31.12 -25.78 4.65
N PRO A 339 -30.97 -27.05 5.09
CA PRO A 339 -31.98 -27.71 5.90
C PRO A 339 -31.53 -27.88 7.36
N ALA A 340 -32.53 -28.03 8.22
CA ALA A 340 -32.49 -27.96 9.67
C ALA A 340 -31.69 -29.08 10.38
N GLY A 341 -31.12 -28.73 11.54
CA GLY A 341 -30.92 -29.62 12.69
C GLY A 341 -29.78 -30.63 12.61
N TYR A 342 -28.60 -30.28 13.14
CA TYR A 342 -27.55 -31.26 13.43
C TYR A 342 -27.86 -32.01 14.75
N LEU A 343 -27.71 -33.34 14.75
CA LEU A 343 -27.67 -34.21 15.93
C LEU A 343 -26.20 -34.52 16.29
N SER A 344 -25.90 -34.77 17.57
CA SER A 344 -24.56 -35.17 18.03
C SER A 344 -24.26 -36.64 17.70
N GLU A 345 -23.00 -37.09 17.89
CA GLU A 345 -22.58 -38.49 17.66
C GLU A 345 -23.36 -39.55 18.49
N LYS A 346 -24.21 -39.13 19.44
CA LYS A 346 -25.14 -40.01 20.18
C LYS A 346 -26.61 -39.89 19.76
N GLY A 347 -26.92 -39.17 18.69
CA GLY A 347 -28.27 -39.05 18.13
C GLY A 347 -29.19 -38.05 18.86
N GLU A 348 -28.66 -37.20 19.74
CA GLU A 348 -29.42 -36.14 20.40
C GLU A 348 -29.33 -34.80 19.65
N PRO A 349 -30.39 -33.98 19.60
CA PRO A 349 -30.35 -32.68 18.93
C PRO A 349 -29.29 -31.76 19.54
N VAL A 350 -28.36 -31.31 18.70
CA VAL A 350 -27.37 -30.30 19.08
C VAL A 350 -28.15 -29.01 19.27
N ARG A 351 -28.37 -28.64 20.53
CA ARG A 351 -28.84 -27.30 20.83
C ARG A 351 -27.77 -26.34 20.30
N PRO A 352 -28.12 -25.34 19.47
CA PRO A 352 -27.16 -24.34 19.07
C PRO A 352 -26.52 -23.78 20.33
N MET A 353 -25.17 -23.74 20.38
CA MET A 353 -24.51 -22.94 21.40
C MET A 353 -25.07 -21.53 21.23
N THR A 354 -25.86 -21.09 22.21
CA THR A 354 -26.11 -19.67 22.41
C THR A 354 -24.75 -19.04 22.59
N VAL A 355 -24.22 -18.50 21.50
CA VAL A 355 -23.29 -17.38 21.59
C VAL A 355 -24.02 -16.40 22.49
N PRO A 356 -23.52 -16.06 23.69
CA PRO A 356 -24.15 -15.01 24.45
C PRO A 356 -24.28 -13.82 23.51
N SER A 357 -25.50 -13.29 23.38
CA SER A 357 -25.71 -12.00 22.73
C SER A 357 -24.61 -11.06 23.21
N PRO A 358 -24.07 -10.18 22.35
CA PRO A 358 -23.19 -9.13 22.83
C PRO A 358 -23.98 -8.35 23.89
N LEU A 359 -23.73 -8.70 25.16
CA LEU A 359 -24.11 -7.87 26.28
C LEU A 359 -23.22 -6.65 26.08
N HIS A 360 -23.92 -5.56 25.79
CA HIS A 360 -23.44 -4.21 25.56
C HIS A 360 -23.12 -3.86 24.09
N PRO A 361 -23.59 -2.69 23.62
CA PRO A 361 -23.04 -2.05 22.42
C PRO A 361 -21.51 -1.92 22.56
N PRO A 362 -20.73 -1.70 21.48
CA PRO A 362 -19.31 -1.39 21.64
C PRO A 362 -19.22 -0.25 22.65
N THR A 363 -18.70 -0.54 23.84
CA THR A 363 -18.43 0.48 24.84
C THR A 363 -17.55 1.47 24.11
N GLU A 364 -18.10 2.67 23.94
CA GLU A 364 -17.43 3.85 23.44
C GLU A 364 -16.01 3.79 24.00
N GLN A 365 -15.02 3.61 23.13
CA GLN A 365 -13.62 3.73 23.53
C GLN A 365 -13.50 5.16 24.02
N LEU A 366 -13.65 5.37 25.33
CA LEU A 366 -13.34 6.65 25.93
C LEU A 366 -11.89 6.91 25.54
N PRO A 367 -11.62 7.99 24.78
CA PRO A 367 -10.25 8.34 24.47
C PRO A 367 -9.51 8.48 25.79
N ILE A 368 -8.26 7.98 25.83
CA ILE A 368 -7.35 8.27 26.94
C ILE A 368 -7.49 9.76 27.21
N PRO A 369 -7.86 10.18 28.43
CA PRO A 369 -8.09 11.59 28.72
C PRO A 369 -6.84 12.35 28.29
N ALA A 370 -7.02 13.36 27.43
CA ALA A 370 -5.91 14.17 26.97
C ALA A 370 -5.19 14.70 28.23
N PRO A 371 -3.88 14.44 28.39
CA PRO A 371 -3.19 14.87 29.58
C PRO A 371 -3.28 16.39 29.70
N PRO A 372 -3.34 16.92 30.94
CA PRO A 372 -3.51 18.34 31.18
C PRO A 372 -2.43 19.14 30.45
N ALA A 373 -2.75 20.35 29.98
CA ALA A 373 -1.84 21.21 29.21
C ALA A 373 -0.46 21.40 29.86
N SER A 374 -0.37 21.28 31.19
CA SER A 374 0.86 21.34 31.99
C SER A 374 1.79 20.11 31.85
N ALA A 375 1.31 18.99 31.32
CA ALA A 375 2.13 17.81 31.03
C ALA A 375 2.99 17.98 29.76
N TRP A 376 2.69 18.99 28.95
CA TRP A 376 3.34 19.24 27.65
C TRP A 376 4.48 20.27 27.73
N SER A 377 4.74 20.87 28.90
CA SER A 377 5.66 22.00 29.04
C SER A 377 7.13 21.65 29.32
N SER A 378 7.49 20.36 29.46
CA SER A 378 8.91 19.94 29.51
C SER A 378 9.02 18.43 29.25
N GLY A 379 10.05 18.02 28.49
CA GLY A 379 10.28 16.65 28.00
C GLY A 379 9.99 15.56 29.03
N GLY A 380 9.09 14.64 28.65
CA GLY A 380 8.71 13.46 29.43
C GLY A 380 9.26 12.15 28.85
N TRP A 381 10.38 12.24 28.13
CA TRP A 381 11.09 11.11 27.53
C TRP A 381 12.55 11.13 27.98
N GLU A 382 13.14 9.96 28.13
CA GLU A 382 14.56 9.81 28.38
C GLU A 382 15.34 9.95 27.08
N GLU A 383 16.37 10.79 27.09
CA GLU A 383 17.38 10.81 26.05
C GLU A 383 18.54 9.89 26.43
N ARG A 384 18.89 8.97 25.53
CA ARG A 384 20.05 8.08 25.68
C ARG A 384 20.91 8.15 24.43
N HIS A 385 22.22 8.28 24.60
CA HIS A 385 23.16 8.20 23.49
C HIS A 385 23.53 6.74 23.20
N LEU A 386 23.34 6.33 21.94
CA LEU A 386 23.70 5.02 21.42
C LEU A 386 24.76 5.17 20.31
N CYS A 387 25.38 4.05 19.95
CA CYS A 387 26.23 3.93 18.78
C CYS A 387 25.52 3.09 17.71
N GLU A 388 25.37 3.65 16.52
CA GLU A 388 24.95 2.94 15.32
C GLU A 388 26.19 2.49 14.53
N LEU A 389 26.31 1.19 14.31
CA LEU A 389 27.35 0.56 13.52
C LEU A 389 26.76 0.07 12.19
N GLU A 390 27.40 0.42 11.09
CA GLU A 390 26.89 0.14 9.75
C GLU A 390 27.96 -0.47 8.84
N ALA A 391 27.64 -1.55 8.12
CA ALA A 391 28.55 -2.21 7.20
C ALA A 391 27.84 -2.67 5.92
N ASN A 392 28.50 -2.46 4.78
CA ASN A 392 28.02 -2.93 3.49
C ASN A 392 28.59 -4.32 3.20
N LEU A 393 27.73 -5.26 2.79
CA LEU A 393 28.02 -6.68 2.58
C LEU A 393 27.50 -7.11 1.19
N ASP A 394 28.37 -7.23 0.18
CA ASP A 394 28.03 -7.67 -1.19
C ASP A 394 28.51 -9.08 -1.55
N ASP A 395 29.12 -9.77 -0.59
CA ASP A 395 29.73 -11.09 -0.70
C ASP A 395 29.28 -12.05 0.41
N MET A 396 28.11 -11.77 1.01
CA MET A 396 27.48 -12.57 2.06
C MET A 396 26.16 -13.17 1.58
N THR A 397 25.86 -14.42 1.98
CA THR A 397 24.58 -15.06 1.67
C THR A 397 23.52 -14.70 2.72
N PRO A 398 22.21 -14.78 2.40
CA PRO A 398 21.16 -14.56 3.39
C PRO A 398 21.23 -15.49 4.60
N GLU A 399 21.70 -16.74 4.42
CA GLU A 399 21.83 -17.71 5.51
C GLU A 399 22.90 -17.28 6.52
N THR A 400 24.08 -16.88 6.05
CA THR A 400 25.14 -16.41 6.95
C THR A 400 24.79 -15.07 7.56
N ALA A 401 24.08 -14.21 6.83
CA ALA A 401 23.56 -12.95 7.36
C ALA A 401 22.57 -13.20 8.51
N SER A 402 21.65 -14.16 8.37
CA SER A 402 20.74 -14.55 9.45
C SER A 402 21.49 -15.00 10.71
N PHE A 403 22.51 -15.85 10.54
CA PHE A 403 23.33 -16.33 11.65
C PHE A 403 24.08 -15.18 12.34
N ALA A 404 24.70 -14.27 11.56
CA ALA A 404 25.41 -13.12 12.10
C ALA A 404 24.46 -12.19 12.89
N LEU A 405 23.23 -11.97 12.39
CA LEU A 405 22.22 -11.18 13.08
C LEU A 405 21.85 -11.76 14.44
N GLU A 406 21.60 -13.07 14.52
CA GLU A 406 21.29 -13.74 15.80
C GLU A 406 22.46 -13.64 16.79
N ARG A 407 23.69 -13.85 16.31
CA ARG A 407 24.92 -13.75 17.11
C ARG A 407 25.16 -12.35 17.66
N LEU A 408 24.88 -11.34 16.85
CA LEU A 408 25.00 -9.92 17.21
C LEU A 408 23.93 -9.51 18.22
N LEU A 409 22.67 -9.88 17.99
CA LEU A 409 21.57 -9.62 18.93
C LEU A 409 21.80 -10.27 20.30
N ALA A 410 22.47 -11.43 20.34
CA ALA A 410 22.81 -12.11 21.59
C ALA A 410 23.95 -11.43 22.38
N GLN A 411 24.66 -10.45 21.81
CA GLN A 411 25.75 -9.77 22.54
C GLN A 411 25.20 -8.79 23.59
N PRO A 412 25.80 -8.74 24.79
CA PRO A 412 25.46 -7.74 25.80
C PRO A 412 25.62 -6.32 25.28
N GLY A 413 24.65 -5.45 25.57
CA GLY A 413 24.65 -4.05 25.12
C GLY A 413 24.26 -3.84 23.66
N CYS A 414 23.91 -4.90 22.92
CA CYS A 414 23.22 -4.78 21.63
C CYS A 414 21.74 -4.42 21.87
N ALA A 415 21.29 -3.32 21.26
CA ALA A 415 19.92 -2.85 21.37
C ALA A 415 19.04 -3.32 20.20
N ASP A 416 19.59 -3.38 18.99
CA ASP A 416 18.90 -3.84 17.79
C ASP A 416 19.87 -4.16 16.64
N VAL A 417 19.46 -5.03 15.72
CA VAL A 417 20.22 -5.40 14.51
C VAL A 417 19.25 -5.64 13.35
N TRP A 418 19.53 -5.04 12.20
CA TRP A 418 18.74 -5.28 10.99
C TRP A 418 19.58 -5.16 9.71
N TYR A 419 18.99 -5.62 8.60
CA TYR A 419 19.58 -5.48 7.27
C TYR A 419 18.69 -4.64 6.35
N THR A 420 19.32 -3.79 5.55
CA THR A 420 18.67 -3.05 4.46
C THR A 420 19.20 -3.57 3.11
N PRO A 421 18.36 -4.02 2.17
CA PRO A 421 18.81 -4.39 0.83
C PRO A 421 19.40 -3.18 0.09
N ALA A 422 20.56 -3.36 -0.54
CA ALA A 422 21.24 -2.31 -1.29
C ALA A 422 21.81 -2.83 -2.61
N VAL A 423 21.90 -1.96 -3.62
CA VAL A 423 22.68 -2.23 -4.84
C VAL A 423 24.02 -1.54 -4.72
N MET A 424 25.09 -2.33 -4.72
CA MET A 424 26.47 -1.87 -4.56
C MET A 424 27.19 -1.73 -5.91
N LYS A 425 28.43 -1.25 -5.87
CA LYS A 425 29.27 -1.08 -7.08
C LYS A 425 29.28 -2.35 -7.94
N LYS A 426 29.39 -2.17 -9.26
CA LYS A 426 29.29 -3.27 -10.24
C LYS A 426 27.91 -3.95 -10.28
N GLY A 427 26.86 -3.27 -9.79
CA GLY A 427 25.49 -3.77 -9.82
C GLY A 427 25.25 -4.96 -8.89
N ARG A 428 26.08 -5.13 -7.86
CA ARG A 428 25.99 -6.27 -6.95
C ARG A 428 24.83 -6.05 -5.97
N PRO A 429 23.84 -6.96 -5.91
CA PRO A 429 22.91 -6.94 -4.79
C PRO A 429 23.68 -7.29 -3.52
N GLY A 430 23.42 -6.55 -2.43
CA GLY A 430 24.04 -6.76 -1.14
C GLY A 430 23.13 -6.30 0.00
N LEU A 431 23.62 -6.47 1.22
CA LEU A 431 22.94 -6.06 2.44
C LEU A 431 23.76 -4.98 3.13
N THR A 432 23.10 -3.95 3.64
CA THR A 432 23.67 -3.05 4.63
C THR A 432 23.26 -3.55 6.01
N LEU A 433 24.23 -4.00 6.79
CA LEU A 433 24.06 -4.27 8.22
C LEU A 433 23.92 -2.95 8.95
N HIS A 434 22.92 -2.87 9.82
CA HIS A 434 22.78 -1.82 10.81
C HIS A 434 22.68 -2.44 12.19
N LEU A 435 23.36 -1.84 13.17
CA LEU A 435 23.37 -2.32 14.54
C LEU A 435 23.34 -1.12 15.49
N LEU A 436 22.40 -1.13 16.44
CA LEU A 436 22.35 -0.15 17.53
C LEU A 436 22.87 -0.78 18.81
N CYS A 437 23.74 -0.08 19.52
CA CYS A 437 24.31 -0.55 20.77
C CYS A 437 24.64 0.57 21.75
N GLU A 438 24.87 0.20 23.00
CA GLU A 438 25.42 1.10 24.00
C GLU A 438 26.90 1.40 23.65
N PRO A 439 27.38 2.65 23.80
CA PRO A 439 28.75 3.01 23.45
C PRO A 439 29.85 2.11 24.06
N PRO A 440 29.73 1.65 25.33
CA PRO A 440 30.73 0.73 25.91
C PRO A 440 30.76 -0.67 25.25
N ALA A 441 29.67 -1.11 24.62
CA ALA A 441 29.56 -2.42 23.98
C ALA A 441 30.10 -2.45 22.54
N ALA A 442 30.26 -1.27 21.92
CA ALA A 442 30.68 -1.14 20.52
C ALA A 442 31.98 -1.91 20.17
N PRO A 443 33.04 -1.95 21.00
CA PRO A 443 34.25 -2.72 20.67
C PRO A 443 34.02 -4.24 20.56
N ALA A 444 33.20 -4.81 21.45
CA ALA A 444 32.89 -6.24 21.43
C ALA A 444 32.02 -6.60 20.22
N LEU A 445 31.07 -5.73 19.90
CA LEU A 445 30.19 -5.87 18.74
C LEU A 445 30.93 -5.70 17.42
N LEU A 446 31.84 -4.73 17.30
CA LEU A 446 32.74 -4.60 16.15
C LEU A 446 33.55 -5.88 15.92
N ARG A 447 34.10 -6.46 16.99
CA ARG A 447 34.80 -7.75 16.90
C ARG A 447 33.89 -8.86 16.37
N CYS A 448 32.64 -8.91 16.83
CA CYS A 448 31.67 -9.88 16.33
C CYS A 448 31.35 -9.63 14.84
N ILE A 449 31.16 -8.37 14.42
CA ILE A 449 30.91 -8.02 13.01
C ILE A 449 32.08 -8.49 12.12
N PHE A 450 33.33 -8.24 12.50
CA PHE A 450 34.49 -8.66 11.71
C PHE A 450 34.73 -10.18 11.68
N LEU A 451 34.23 -10.92 12.68
CA LEU A 451 34.35 -12.38 12.72
C LEU A 451 33.23 -13.08 11.93
N GLU A 452 32.01 -12.54 12.01
CA GLU A 452 30.81 -13.18 11.46
C GLU A 452 30.46 -12.66 10.05
N THR A 453 31.11 -11.58 9.59
CA THR A 453 30.85 -10.98 8.27
C THR A 453 32.14 -10.77 7.49
N PRO A 454 32.09 -10.76 6.13
CA PRO A 454 33.25 -10.49 5.29
C PRO A 454 33.68 -9.01 5.25
N THR A 455 33.02 -8.14 6.02
CA THR A 455 33.30 -6.70 5.93
C THR A 455 34.73 -6.36 6.37
N LEU A 456 35.33 -5.42 5.66
CA LEU A 456 36.65 -4.88 6.01
C LEU A 456 36.55 -3.58 6.82
N GLY A 457 35.35 -3.02 6.98
CA GLY A 457 35.18 -1.75 7.65
C GLY A 457 33.74 -1.48 8.06
N VAL A 458 33.59 -0.81 9.19
CA VAL A 458 32.31 -0.44 9.78
C VAL A 458 32.30 1.07 9.98
N ARG A 459 31.20 1.72 9.59
CA ARG A 459 30.92 3.12 9.92
C ARG A 459 30.27 3.16 11.31
N ALA A 460 30.64 4.15 12.11
CA ALA A 460 30.09 4.33 13.45
C ALA A 460 29.54 5.74 13.61
N HIS A 461 28.31 5.85 14.10
CA HIS A 461 27.63 7.10 14.36
C HIS A 461 27.14 7.14 15.81
N THR A 462 27.31 8.27 16.49
CA THR A 462 26.63 8.50 17.77
C THR A 462 25.24 9.02 17.47
N VAL A 463 24.21 8.35 17.99
CA VAL A 463 22.81 8.70 17.77
C VAL A 463 22.12 8.94 19.11
N ALA A 464 21.25 9.94 19.18
CA ALA A 464 20.40 10.18 20.34
C ALA A 464 19.09 9.40 20.17
N ARG A 465 18.74 8.59 21.17
CA ARG A 465 17.47 7.90 21.26
C ARG A 465 16.60 8.59 22.30
N LEU A 466 15.49 9.15 21.85
CA LEU A 466 14.44 9.69 22.72
C LEU A 466 13.40 8.58 22.95
N ALA A 467 13.31 8.09 24.19
CA ALA A 467 12.45 6.95 24.54
C ALA A 467 11.55 7.27 25.73
N LEU A 468 10.33 6.76 25.71
CA LEU A 468 9.44 6.82 26.87
C LEU A 468 9.96 5.91 27.98
N GLU A 469 9.73 6.34 29.23
CA GLU A 469 9.83 5.44 30.38
C GLU A 469 8.87 4.28 30.17
N ARG A 470 9.33 3.06 30.41
CA ARG A 470 8.52 1.87 30.19
C ARG A 470 8.75 0.83 31.26
N ASP A 471 7.66 0.21 31.68
CA ASP A 471 7.67 -0.91 32.62
C ASP A 471 6.80 -2.05 32.10
N PHE A 472 6.95 -3.21 32.72
CA PHE A 472 6.08 -4.35 32.50
C PHE A 472 5.14 -4.53 33.69
N VAL A 473 3.85 -4.57 33.42
CA VAL A 473 2.84 -4.97 34.40
C VAL A 473 2.36 -6.38 34.07
N LEU A 474 2.20 -7.22 35.09
CA LEU A 474 1.61 -8.53 34.92
C LEU A 474 0.09 -8.41 34.99
N VAL A 475 -0.59 -8.92 33.96
CA VAL A 475 -2.02 -8.75 33.77
C VAL A 475 -2.71 -10.11 33.82
N PRO A 476 -3.59 -10.35 34.82
CA PRO A 476 -4.31 -11.60 34.94
C PRO A 476 -5.47 -11.63 33.93
N THR A 477 -5.30 -12.36 32.83
CA THR A 477 -6.35 -12.59 31.83
C THR A 477 -7.05 -13.92 32.10
N ARG A 478 -8.24 -14.13 31.51
CA ARG A 478 -8.91 -15.44 31.58
C ARG A 478 -8.15 -16.56 30.86
N TYR A 479 -7.11 -16.20 30.10
CA TYR A 479 -6.26 -17.12 29.34
C TYR A 479 -4.88 -17.32 29.99
N GLY A 480 -4.66 -16.74 31.17
CA GLY A 480 -3.40 -16.81 31.90
C GLY A 480 -2.78 -15.44 32.14
N GLN A 481 -1.57 -15.44 32.71
CA GLN A 481 -0.83 -14.21 32.98
C GLN A 481 -0.16 -13.70 31.70
N VAL A 482 -0.41 -12.44 31.36
CA VAL A 482 0.21 -11.78 30.21
C VAL A 482 0.94 -10.54 30.70
N ARG A 483 2.22 -10.38 30.37
CA ARG A 483 2.91 -9.12 30.61
C ARG A 483 2.41 -8.06 29.63
N ALA A 484 2.19 -6.85 30.10
CA ALA A 484 1.89 -5.70 29.25
C ALA A 484 2.95 -4.64 29.44
N LYS A 485 3.48 -4.15 28.33
CA LYS A 485 4.42 -3.03 28.28
C LYS A 485 3.64 -1.73 28.38
N VAL A 486 3.92 -0.95 29.42
CA VAL A 486 3.29 0.34 29.70
C VAL A 486 4.30 1.44 29.42
N GLY A 487 4.01 2.34 28.48
CA GLY A 487 4.81 3.51 28.18
C GLY A 487 4.25 4.75 28.89
N ARG A 488 5.11 5.47 29.60
CA ARG A 488 4.78 6.69 30.34
C ARG A 488 5.51 7.89 29.77
N MET A 489 4.81 9.01 29.68
CA MET A 489 5.36 10.31 29.32
C MET A 489 5.10 11.27 30.49
N GLY A 490 6.16 11.64 31.21
CA GLY A 490 6.03 12.49 32.41
C GLY A 490 5.09 11.88 33.46
N GLY A 491 5.19 10.57 33.71
CA GLY A 491 4.33 9.82 34.63
C GLY A 491 2.95 9.42 34.07
N VAL A 492 2.48 10.06 33.00
CA VAL A 492 1.18 9.75 32.38
C VAL A 492 1.31 8.56 31.44
N VAL A 493 0.39 7.61 31.55
CA VAL A 493 0.33 6.44 30.67
C VAL A 493 -0.17 6.86 29.30
N VAL A 494 0.66 6.68 28.28
CA VAL A 494 0.34 7.04 26.89
C VAL A 494 0.17 5.82 25.99
N ASN A 495 0.72 4.67 26.39
CA ASN A 495 0.62 3.44 25.61
C ASN A 495 0.61 2.21 26.53
N VAL A 496 -0.21 1.22 26.20
CA VAL A 496 -0.25 -0.09 26.87
C VAL A 496 -0.37 -1.15 25.78
N LYS A 497 0.62 -2.05 25.71
CA LYS A 497 0.66 -3.13 24.72
C LYS A 497 1.00 -4.46 25.38
N PRO A 498 0.12 -5.48 25.29
CA PRO A 498 0.45 -6.84 25.73
C PRO A 498 1.67 -7.41 25.02
N GLU A 499 2.46 -8.21 25.72
CA GLU A 499 3.60 -8.92 25.15
C GLU A 499 3.12 -10.04 24.23
N TYR A 500 3.69 -10.03 23.03
CA TYR A 500 3.23 -10.88 21.93
C TYR A 500 3.48 -12.36 22.23
N GLU A 501 4.66 -12.72 22.73
CA GLU A 501 5.00 -14.12 23.01
C GLU A 501 4.13 -14.71 24.14
N ASP A 502 3.79 -13.93 25.16
CA ASP A 502 2.88 -14.36 26.23
C ASP A 502 1.46 -14.61 25.64
N CYS A 503 0.97 -13.70 24.80
CA CYS A 503 -0.32 -13.85 24.12
C CYS A 503 -0.34 -15.05 23.16
N ARG A 504 0.74 -15.24 22.40
CA ARG A 504 0.91 -16.35 21.46
C ARG A 504 0.98 -17.68 22.20
N GLY A 505 1.75 -17.76 23.29
CA GLY A 505 1.85 -18.95 24.13
C GLY A 505 0.49 -19.35 24.71
N ALA A 506 -0.25 -18.39 25.27
CA ALA A 506 -1.59 -18.62 25.79
C ALA A 506 -2.58 -19.05 24.67
N ALA A 507 -2.53 -18.41 23.50
CA ALA A 507 -3.37 -18.76 22.36
C ALA A 507 -3.11 -20.18 21.86
N MET A 508 -1.83 -20.57 21.74
CA MET A 508 -1.44 -21.91 21.30
C MET A 508 -1.82 -22.99 22.33
N ALA A 509 -1.60 -22.75 23.62
CA ALA A 509 -1.92 -23.71 24.68
C ALA A 509 -3.43 -24.00 24.79
N LEU A 510 -4.26 -23.00 24.48
CA LEU A 510 -5.71 -23.08 24.64
C LEU A 510 -6.47 -23.27 23.32
N GLY A 511 -5.78 -23.32 22.18
CA GLY A 511 -6.39 -23.46 20.86
C GLY A 511 -7.26 -22.25 20.46
N LEU A 512 -6.91 -21.05 20.92
CA LEU A 512 -7.69 -19.82 20.70
C LEU A 512 -7.08 -18.93 19.60
N PRO A 513 -7.90 -18.09 18.93
CA PRO A 513 -7.37 -17.05 18.07
C PRO A 513 -6.54 -16.05 18.87
N LEU A 514 -5.30 -15.77 18.42
CA LEU A 514 -4.39 -14.80 19.06
C LEU A 514 -5.06 -13.45 19.35
N ARG A 515 -5.89 -12.97 18.40
CA ARG A 515 -6.62 -11.71 18.53
C ARG A 515 -7.48 -11.66 19.80
N ALA A 516 -8.16 -12.75 20.15
CA ALA A 516 -9.01 -12.78 21.34
C ALA A 516 -8.19 -12.62 22.64
N VAL A 517 -6.99 -13.21 22.68
CA VAL A 517 -6.07 -13.08 23.82
C VAL A 517 -5.51 -11.67 23.92
N VAL A 518 -5.10 -11.09 22.78
CA VAL A 518 -4.56 -9.72 22.71
C VAL A 518 -5.61 -8.68 23.10
N ASP A 519 -6.83 -8.79 22.59
CA ASP A 519 -7.91 -7.82 22.86
C ASP A 519 -8.26 -7.82 24.36
N GLU A 520 -8.29 -9.00 24.99
CA GLU A 520 -8.52 -9.11 26.41
C GLU A 520 -7.35 -8.61 27.26
N ALA A 521 -6.13 -9.05 26.94
CA ALA A 521 -4.94 -8.60 27.66
C ALA A 521 -4.84 -7.07 27.61
N THR A 522 -5.14 -6.46 26.47
CA THR A 522 -5.19 -5.00 26.32
C THR A 522 -6.25 -4.37 27.21
N ARG A 523 -7.46 -4.92 27.25
CA ARG A 523 -8.57 -4.41 28.08
C ARG A 523 -8.24 -4.48 29.57
N VAL A 524 -7.73 -5.62 30.04
CA VAL A 524 -7.38 -5.80 31.46
C VAL A 524 -6.18 -4.93 31.84
N ALA A 525 -5.17 -4.84 30.97
CA ALA A 525 -4.00 -4.01 31.19
C ALA A 525 -4.37 -2.53 31.36
N ARG A 526 -5.26 -2.01 30.51
CA ARG A 526 -5.75 -0.63 30.61
C ARG A 526 -6.50 -0.38 31.92
N GLY A 527 -7.45 -1.26 32.26
CA GLY A 527 -8.21 -1.11 33.51
C GLY A 527 -7.35 -1.16 34.78
N GLN A 528 -6.31 -2.01 34.80
CA GLN A 528 -5.38 -2.12 35.92
C GLN A 528 -4.46 -0.90 36.06
N VAL A 529 -4.10 -0.28 34.93
CA VAL A 529 -3.19 0.88 34.90
C VAL A 529 -3.94 2.20 35.15
N GLU A 530 -5.21 2.29 34.77
CA GLU A 530 -6.09 3.45 35.04
C GLU A 530 -6.64 3.44 36.48
N GLY A 531 -6.95 2.26 37.04
CA GLY A 531 -7.49 2.13 38.40
C GLY A 531 -6.49 2.32 39.54
N GLY A 532 -5.19 2.45 39.25
CA GLY A 532 -4.14 2.67 40.24
C GLY A 532 -3.83 4.13 40.58
N GLY A 533 -4.57 5.08 39.98
CA GLY A 533 -4.32 6.53 40.10
C GLY A 533 -5.03 7.24 41.27
N GLU A 534 -5.99 6.60 41.93
CA GLU A 534 -6.71 7.17 43.08
C GLU A 534 -6.30 6.45 44.38
N GLY A 535 -5.26 6.95 45.07
CA GLY A 535 -4.85 6.34 46.34
C GLY A 535 -3.74 7.04 47.12
N GLY A 536 -3.45 8.31 46.81
CA GLY A 536 -2.41 9.07 47.49
C GLY A 536 -2.95 10.34 48.12
N GLU A 537 -3.75 10.24 49.19
CA GLU A 537 -3.87 11.28 50.21
C GLU A 537 -4.73 10.82 51.41
N GLY A 538 -4.13 10.82 52.61
CA GLY A 538 -4.82 11.08 53.88
C GLY A 538 -5.36 9.91 54.71
N GLY A 539 -4.72 9.64 55.86
CA GLY A 539 -5.35 8.91 56.97
C GLY A 539 -4.36 8.30 57.96
N GLY A 540 -3.94 9.09 58.95
CA GLY A 540 -3.11 8.62 60.07
C GLY A 540 -3.91 7.95 61.20
N GLU A 541 -3.17 7.62 62.26
CA GLU A 541 -3.55 6.98 63.55
C GLU A 541 -3.71 5.45 63.47
N GLY A 542 -3.10 4.61 64.31
CA GLY A 542 -2.26 4.79 65.49
C GLY A 542 -2.23 3.46 66.27
N GLY A 543 -1.10 3.17 66.93
CA GLY A 543 -1.03 2.28 68.10
C GLY A 543 -0.53 0.84 67.89
N GLY A 544 0.51 0.48 68.65
CA GLY A 544 0.79 -0.92 69.02
C GLY A 544 2.27 -1.29 69.13
N GLU A 545 2.88 -0.99 70.27
CA GLU A 545 4.20 -1.47 70.71
C GLU A 545 4.32 -3.01 70.83
N MET A 546 5.59 -3.44 71.01
CA MET A 546 6.16 -4.75 71.44
C MET A 546 6.85 -5.49 70.29
N GLY A 547 8.10 -5.94 70.35
CA GLY A 547 9.17 -6.01 71.35
C GLY A 547 10.27 -6.89 70.70
N ASP A 548 11.49 -6.38 70.55
CA ASP A 548 12.72 -6.79 71.25
C ASP A 548 13.33 -8.16 70.86
N GLY A 549 14.67 -8.20 70.75
CA GLY A 549 15.52 -9.39 70.60
C GLY A 549 16.26 -9.48 69.24
N ARG A 550 17.43 -8.86 69.03
CA ARG A 550 18.81 -9.28 69.42
C ARG A 550 19.30 -10.63 68.86
N GLY A 551 20.48 -10.59 68.25
CA GLY A 551 21.41 -11.71 67.99
C GLY A 551 21.97 -11.64 66.56
N ASP A 552 23.11 -10.99 66.29
CA ASP A 552 24.49 -11.52 66.43
C ASP A 552 24.68 -12.88 65.72
N GLU A 553 25.73 -13.19 64.96
CA GLU A 553 26.91 -12.53 64.41
C GLU A 553 27.58 -13.63 63.55
N ALA A 554 28.41 -13.23 62.58
CA ALA A 554 29.59 -13.96 62.07
C ALA A 554 29.44 -15.28 61.26
N GLY A 555 30.03 -15.26 60.05
CA GLY A 555 31.20 -16.11 59.80
C GLY A 555 31.30 -16.86 58.47
N LYS A 556 32.29 -16.43 57.66
CA LYS A 556 33.14 -17.18 56.70
C LYS A 556 32.49 -17.62 55.36
N GLU A 557 33.02 -17.21 54.20
CA GLU A 557 34.22 -17.75 53.51
C GLU A 557 34.14 -19.29 53.43
N ASP A 558 34.18 -19.96 52.30
CA ASP A 558 35.00 -19.76 51.11
C ASP A 558 34.54 -20.71 49.99
N ASP A 559 34.87 -20.34 48.76
CA ASP A 559 35.18 -21.14 47.56
C ASP A 559 34.51 -22.50 47.26
N GLY A 560 34.09 -22.64 45.99
CA GLY A 560 34.25 -23.92 45.30
C GLY A 560 33.30 -24.26 44.16
N ALA A 561 33.70 -23.86 42.95
CA ALA A 561 33.59 -24.62 41.69
C ALA A 561 32.22 -24.89 41.02
N THR A 562 31.99 -24.14 39.93
CA THR A 562 31.87 -24.59 38.52
C THR A 562 30.97 -25.79 38.13
N VAL A 563 30.29 -25.58 36.98
CA VAL A 563 29.51 -26.49 36.10
C VAL A 563 28.02 -26.47 36.46
N VAL A 564 27.11 -25.85 35.71
CA VAL A 564 26.84 -25.84 34.25
C VAL A 564 26.40 -24.45 33.80
#